data_AF-A0A126QK72-F1
#
_entry.id   AF-A0A126QK72-F1
#
_cell.length_a   1.000
_cell.length_b   1.000
_cell.length_c   1.000
_cell.angle_alpha   90.00
_cell.angle_beta   90.00
_cell.angle_gamma   90.00
#
_symmetry.space_group_name_H-M   'P 1'
#
loop_
_entity.id
_entity.type
_entity.pdbx_description
1 polymer ?
#
loop_
_entity_poly.entity_id
_entity_poly.type
_entity_poly.pdbx_seq_one_letter_code
_entity_poly.pdbx_strand_id
1 'polypeptide(L)' 'MKGYDDSRVLDAADRETDCVIDGFDDVETGRRHRDTPDERARKIARLKAEVDSGRYEPDVMDIARLLTSAMDPTL' A
#
# COMPACT_ATOMS: atom_id res chain seq x y z
N MET A 1 12.49 -4.55 -52.76
CA MET A 1 11.72 -5.10 -51.63
C MET A 1 12.60 -5.17 -50.40
N LYS A 2 12.38 -4.29 -49.42
CA LYS A 2 12.18 -4.56 -47.98
C LYS A 2 12.25 -3.21 -47.25
N GLY A 3 11.10 -2.56 -47.12
CA GLY A 3 10.91 -1.51 -46.11
C GLY A 3 10.83 -2.20 -44.77
N TYR A 4 11.70 -1.84 -43.84
CA TYR A 4 11.53 -2.21 -42.45
C TYR A 4 10.54 -1.19 -41.85
N ASP A 5 9.37 -1.72 -41.52
CA ASP A 5 8.25 -1.03 -40.90
C ASP A 5 8.59 -0.80 -39.42
N ASP A 6 9.01 0.42 -39.10
CA ASP A 6 9.43 0.85 -37.77
C ASP A 6 8.22 1.39 -36.97
N SER A 7 7.16 0.56 -36.89
CA SER A 7 5.86 0.98 -36.34
C SER A 7 5.35 0.07 -35.21
N ARG A 8 6.22 -0.68 -34.51
CA ARG A 8 5.78 -1.70 -33.55
C ARG A 8 6.46 -1.73 -32.17
N VAL A 9 7.15 -0.67 -31.76
CA VAL A 9 7.77 -0.62 -30.42
C VAL A 9 6.96 0.21 -29.42
N LEU A 10 5.84 0.81 -29.83
CA LEU A 10 5.03 1.67 -28.94
C LEU A 10 3.91 0.97 -28.17
N ASP A 11 3.70 -0.35 -28.33
CA ASP A 11 2.49 -1.03 -27.79
C ASP A 11 2.77 -2.09 -26.70
N ALA A 12 4.02 -2.19 -26.22
CA ALA A 12 4.41 -3.23 -25.25
C ALA A 12 4.67 -2.72 -23.82
N ALA A 13 4.80 -1.40 -23.60
CA ALA A 13 5.10 -0.84 -22.29
C ALA A 13 3.85 -0.33 -21.53
N ASP A 14 2.73 -0.13 -22.22
CA ASP A 14 1.54 0.53 -21.65
C ASP A 14 0.49 -0.45 -21.09
N ARG A 15 0.69 -1.77 -21.20
CA ARG A 15 -0.31 -2.77 -20.75
C ARG A 15 -0.01 -3.43 -19.40
N GLU A 16 1.18 -3.26 -18.82
CA GLU A 16 1.52 -3.93 -17.55
C GLU A 16 1.14 -3.15 -16.29
N THR A 17 0.89 -1.84 -16.38
CA THR A 17 0.56 -1.03 -15.20
C THR A 17 -0.92 -1.02 -14.84
N ASP A 18 -1.81 -1.43 -15.76
CA ASP A 18 -3.26 -1.37 -15.54
C ASP A 18 -3.83 -2.53 -14.71
N CYS A 19 -3.04 -3.57 -14.42
CA CYS A 19 -3.51 -4.75 -13.69
C CYS A 19 -3.13 -4.80 -12.21
N VAL A 20 -2.54 -3.73 -11.64
CA VAL A 20 -2.09 -3.74 -10.24
C VAL A 20 -3.11 -3.13 -9.28
N ILE A 21 -4.14 -2.42 -9.78
CA ILE A 21 -5.08 -1.69 -8.92
C ILE A 21 -6.21 -2.58 -8.38
N ASP A 22 -6.63 -3.60 -9.12
CA ASP A 22 -7.79 -4.44 -8.75
C ASP A 22 -7.53 -5.40 -7.57
N GLY A 23 -6.26 -5.56 -7.13
CA GLY A 23 -5.89 -6.44 -6.02
C GLY A 23 -5.87 -5.77 -4.64
N PHE A 24 -6.01 -4.43 -4.57
CA PHE A 24 -5.95 -3.70 -3.30
C PHE A 24 -7.31 -3.50 -2.63
N ASP A 25 -8.40 -3.55 -3.40
CA ASP A 25 -9.77 -3.36 -2.86
C ASP A 25 -10.32 -4.63 -2.17
N ASP A 26 -9.77 -5.80 -2.50
CA ASP A 26 -10.26 -7.11 -2.01
C ASP A 26 -9.53 -7.61 -0.75
N VAL A 27 -8.58 -6.83 -0.20
CA VAL A 27 -8.15 -7.03 1.19
C VAL A 27 -9.24 -6.45 2.07
N GLU A 28 -10.29 -7.26 2.24
CA GLU A 28 -11.26 -7.21 3.33
C GLU A 28 -10.65 -6.43 4.48
N THR A 29 -11.18 -5.23 4.71
CA THR A 29 -10.91 -4.41 5.87
C THR A 29 -11.23 -5.26 7.10
N GLY A 30 -10.23 -6.03 7.53
CA GLY A 30 -10.31 -6.97 8.61
C GLY A 30 -10.61 -6.18 9.86
N ARG A 31 -11.90 -6.17 10.19
CA ARG A 31 -12.52 -5.61 11.39
C ARG A 31 -12.71 -4.09 11.34
N ARG A 32 -13.95 -3.69 11.01
CA ARG A 32 -14.63 -2.55 11.63
C ARG A 32 -14.85 -2.79 13.15
N HIS A 33 -13.83 -3.28 13.87
CA HIS A 33 -13.85 -3.21 15.32
C HIS A 33 -13.44 -1.77 15.64
N ARG A 34 -14.43 -0.98 16.05
CA ARG A 34 -14.19 0.39 16.50
C ARG A 34 -13.48 0.28 17.84
N ASP A 35 -12.15 0.18 17.79
CA ASP A 35 -11.32 0.11 19.00
C ASP A 35 -11.76 1.24 19.94
N THR A 36 -12.04 0.87 21.19
CA THR A 36 -12.26 1.88 22.23
C THR A 36 -10.99 2.73 22.38
N PRO A 37 -11.09 3.97 22.89
CA PRO A 37 -9.91 4.80 23.14
C PRO A 37 -8.82 4.09 23.96
N ASP A 38 -9.23 3.25 24.92
CA ASP A 38 -8.33 2.48 25.78
C ASP A 38 -7.63 1.35 25.03
N GLU A 39 -8.33 0.62 24.17
CA GLU A 39 -7.74 -0.42 23.32
C GLU A 39 -6.73 0.17 22.34
N ARG A 40 -7.09 1.33 21.74
CA ARG A 40 -6.19 2.06 20.84
C ARG A 40 -4.94 2.52 21.58
N ALA A 41 -5.07 3.04 22.80
CA ALA A 41 -3.94 3.45 23.62
C ALA A 41 -2.99 2.28 23.94
N ARG A 42 -3.54 1.11 24.30
CA ARG A 42 -2.75 -0.11 24.54
C ARG A 42 -2.03 -0.59 23.29
N LYS A 43 -2.70 -0.56 22.13
CA LYS A 43 -2.11 -0.95 20.85
C LYS A 43 -0.96 -0.03 20.46
N ILE A 44 -1.13 1.29 20.62
CA ILE A 44 -0.07 2.28 20.37
C ILE A 44 1.11 2.05 21.32
N ALA A 45 0.86 1.85 22.61
CA ALA A 45 1.93 1.61 23.59
C ALA A 45 2.75 0.36 23.25
N ARG A 46 2.08 -0.71 22.83
CA ARG A 46 2.75 -1.94 22.36
C ARG A 46 3.60 -1.68 21.12
N LEU A 47 3.03 -1.05 20.09
CA LEU A 47 3.75 -0.74 18.85
C LEU A 47 4.99 0.13 19.13
N LYS A 48 4.87 1.14 20.01
CA LYS A 48 6.01 1.96 20.44
C LYS A 48 7.13 1.12 21.05
N ALA A 49 6.80 0.20 21.96
CA ALA A 49 7.79 -0.68 22.57
C ALA A 49 8.46 -1.62 21.54
N GLU A 50 7.71 -2.11 20.55
CA GLU A 50 8.27 -2.93 19.46
C GLU A 50 9.22 -2.10 18.57
N VAL A 51 8.86 -0.86 18.25
CA VAL A 51 9.72 0.09 17.51
C VAL A 51 10.99 0.42 18.29
N ASP A 52 10.86 0.80 19.56
CA ASP A 52 12.00 1.16 20.42
C ASP A 52 12.96 -0.01 20.64
N SER A 53 12.42 -1.24 20.68
CA SER A 53 13.22 -2.46 20.79
C SER A 53 13.82 -2.95 19.46
N GLY A 54 13.53 -2.28 18.35
CA GLY A 54 13.97 -2.68 17.00
C GLY A 54 13.35 -3.97 16.49
N ARG A 55 12.27 -4.44 17.12
CA ARG A 55 11.54 -5.68 16.76
C ARG A 55 10.34 -5.43 15.86
N TYR A 56 10.00 -4.16 15.62
CA TYR A 56 8.95 -3.82 14.68
C TYR A 56 9.46 -3.97 13.26
N GLU A 57 8.82 -4.87 12.51
CA GLU A 57 9.10 -5.13 11.10
C GLU A 57 7.86 -4.70 10.29
N PRO A 58 7.87 -3.50 9.69
CA PRO A 58 6.73 -3.02 8.92
C PRO A 58 6.57 -3.84 7.64
N ASP A 59 5.33 -4.19 7.30
CA ASP A 59 5.02 -4.82 6.02
C ASP A 59 4.80 -3.76 4.91
N VAL A 60 4.68 -4.24 3.66
CA VAL A 60 4.46 -3.37 2.49
C VAL A 60 3.17 -2.55 2.64
N MET A 61 2.15 -3.10 3.29
CA MET A 61 0.85 -2.45 3.46
C MET A 61 0.92 -1.35 4.53
N ASP A 62 1.68 -1.56 5.60
CA ASP A 62 1.95 -0.54 6.62
C ASP A 62 2.65 0.68 6.00
N ILE A 63 3.62 0.44 5.13
CA ILE A 63 4.33 1.50 4.40
C ILE A 63 3.38 2.22 3.45
N ALA A 64 2.60 1.49 2.65
CA ALA A 64 1.63 2.08 1.73
C ALA A 64 0.60 2.93 2.48
N ARG A 65 0.06 2.43 3.60
CA ARG A 65 -0.89 3.18 4.43
C ARG A 65 -0.28 4.45 5.00
N LEU A 66 0.96 4.38 5.48
CA LEU A 66 1.68 5.55 5.98
C LEU A 66 1.83 6.61 4.89
N LEU A 67 2.29 6.22 3.70
CA LEU A 67 2.48 7.13 2.57
C LEU A 67 1.16 7.76 2.13
N THR A 68 0.10 6.96 1.97
CA THR A 68 -1.23 7.46 1.61
C THR A 68 -1.76 8.44 2.65
N SER A 69 -1.61 8.15 3.95
CA SER A 69 -2.04 9.06 5.03
C SER A 69 -1.27 10.38 5.06
N ALA A 70 0.01 10.36 4.67
CA ALA A 70 0.84 11.56 4.64
C ALA A 70 0.56 12.44 3.41
N MET A 71 0.01 11.85 2.33
CA MET A 71 -0.28 12.53 1.07
C MET A 71 -1.71 13.09 1.00
N ASP A 72 -2.63 12.63 1.85
CA ASP A 72 -4.00 13.17 1.91
C ASP A 72 -4.12 14.21 3.03
N PRO A 73 -4.06 15.53 2.73
CA PRO A 73 -4.22 16.57 3.74
C PRO A 73 -5.66 16.74 4.23
N THR A 74 -6.61 15.94 3.71
CA THR A 74 -8.04 16.03 4.04
C THR A 74 -8.58 14.85 4.86
N LEU A 75 -7.73 13.87 5.21
CA LEU A 75 -8.02 12.78 6.16
C LEU A 75 -7.56 13.09 7.59
#